data_AF-A0A9C9N7H1-F1
#
_entry.id   AF-A0A9C9N7H1-F1
#
_cell.length_a   1.000
_cell.length_b   1.000
_cell.length_c   1.000
_cell.angle_alpha   90.00
_cell.angle_beta   90.00
_cell.angle_gamma   90.00
#
_symmetry.space_group_name_H-M   'P 1'
#
loop_
_entity.id
_entity.type
_entity.pdbx_description
1 polymer ?
#
loop_
_entity_poly.entity_id
_entity_poly.type
_entity_poly.pdbx_seq_one_letter_code
_entity_poly.pdbx_strand_id
1 'polypeptide(L)'
;MNSIPWLVARQEAPDGETRKDLLQLEDGEQVEVVLLRYRQRRSACVSTQVGCACGCSFCATGQAGFVRDLSSSEIVGQVLHVQRELAAEGRSLSNVVLMGMGEPLLNYTSALAAVRRLVDPRSLGLVQRRVTLSTVGIGPGIDRLSEEGLGIGLAISLHAATDDVRDRLVPVNRRYPLDDLFAAVRRYTNRTRRRVMVEWVMIEGVNDGVAQAEALAARLSGLPVHVNLMRLNPTPGYAGRPSSPAAIEVFAAVLDRAGIPHTMRQRRGAGIEAGCGQLRHRASSRERASI
;
A
#
# COMPACT_ATOMS: atom_id res chain seq x y z
N MET A 1 -1.62 -19.25 -21.57
CA MET A 1 -2.63 -18.22 -21.88
C MET A 1 -2.07 -16.88 -21.40
N ASN A 2 -2.03 -15.89 -22.30
CA ASN A 2 -1.43 -14.56 -22.07
C ASN A 2 -2.34 -13.72 -21.17
N SER A 3 -2.15 -13.85 -19.85
CA SER A 3 -2.91 -13.14 -18.82
C SER A 3 -2.36 -11.73 -18.55
N ILE A 4 -1.98 -11.00 -19.61
CA ILE A 4 -1.65 -9.56 -19.49
C ILE A 4 -2.99 -8.81 -19.51
N PRO A 5 -3.37 -8.11 -18.43
CA PRO A 5 -4.61 -7.36 -18.38
C PRO A 5 -4.66 -6.30 -19.48
N TRP A 6 -5.84 -6.01 -20.03
CA TRP A 6 -6.00 -4.98 -21.06
C TRP A 6 -6.41 -3.64 -20.48
N LEU A 7 -5.93 -2.56 -21.09
CA LEU A 7 -6.23 -1.20 -20.68
C LEU A 7 -7.67 -0.83 -21.02
N VAL A 8 -8.46 -0.48 -20.01
CA VAL A 8 -9.83 0.03 -20.16
C VAL A 8 -9.85 1.56 -20.13
N ALA A 9 -9.16 2.15 -19.17
CA ALA A 9 -9.11 3.60 -19.00
C ALA A 9 -7.77 4.05 -18.44
N ARG A 10 -7.39 5.29 -18.75
CA ARG A 10 -6.17 5.93 -18.27
C ARG A 10 -6.50 7.31 -17.72
N GLN A 11 -5.90 7.64 -16.59
CA GLN A 11 -5.88 8.98 -16.03
C GLN A 11 -4.43 9.36 -15.76
N GLU A 12 -4.02 10.55 -16.19
CA GLU A 12 -2.68 11.08 -15.94
C GLU A 12 -2.79 12.43 -15.26
N ALA A 13 -1.96 12.64 -14.24
CA ALA A 13 -1.88 13.92 -13.56
C ALA A 13 -1.32 14.97 -14.54
N PRO A 14 -1.73 16.25 -14.43
CA PRO A 14 -1.27 17.30 -15.36
C PRO A 14 0.26 17.48 -15.40
N ASP A 15 0.96 17.12 -14.31
CA ASP A 15 2.42 17.15 -14.20
C ASP A 15 3.12 15.94 -14.83
N GLY A 16 2.37 14.92 -15.28
CA GLY A 16 2.88 13.65 -15.82
C GLY A 16 3.59 12.77 -14.77
N GLU A 17 3.64 13.19 -13.50
CA GLU A 17 4.38 12.49 -12.46
C GLU A 17 3.60 11.29 -11.90
N THR A 18 2.28 11.25 -12.10
CA THR A 18 1.44 10.11 -11.69
C THR A 18 0.47 9.72 -12.79
N ARG A 19 0.41 8.43 -13.10
CA ARG A 19 -0.54 7.85 -14.06
C ARG A 19 -1.25 6.66 -13.43
N LYS A 20 -2.57 6.60 -13.56
CA LYS A 20 -3.40 5.49 -13.13
C LYS A 20 -4.02 4.83 -14.35
N ASP A 21 -3.83 3.52 -14.46
CA ASP A 21 -4.42 2.70 -15.50
C ASP A 21 -5.45 1.75 -14.85
N LEU A 22 -6.66 1.74 -15.39
CA LEU A 22 -7.69 0.75 -15.10
C LEU A 22 -7.53 -0.40 -16.09
N LEU A 23 -7.27 -1.58 -15.55
CA LEU A 23 -7.00 -2.78 -16.31
C LEU A 23 -8.14 -3.78 -16.10
N GLN A 24 -8.55 -4.46 -17.16
CA GLN A 24 -9.54 -5.54 -17.08
C GLN A 24 -8.83 -6.90 -17.20
N LEU A 25 -9.31 -7.84 -16.39
CA LEU A 25 -8.85 -9.21 -16.24
C LEU A 25 -9.71 -10.14 -17.11
N GLU A 26 -9.23 -11.37 -17.36
CA GLU A 26 -9.88 -12.33 -18.27
C GLU A 26 -11.35 -12.64 -17.90
N ASP A 27 -11.69 -12.57 -16.62
CA ASP A 27 -13.04 -12.81 -16.10
C ASP A 27 -13.94 -11.55 -16.11
N GLY A 28 -13.47 -10.45 -16.68
CA GLY A 28 -14.22 -9.20 -16.80
C GLY A 28 -14.09 -8.27 -15.60
N GLU A 29 -13.56 -8.75 -14.47
CA GLU A 29 -13.21 -7.93 -13.32
C GLU A 29 -12.11 -6.93 -13.68
N GLN A 30 -12.00 -5.86 -12.92
CA GLN A 30 -11.02 -4.81 -13.18
C GLN A 30 -10.05 -4.69 -12.01
N VAL A 31 -8.91 -4.02 -12.19
CA VAL A 31 -7.97 -3.59 -11.15
C VAL A 31 -7.30 -2.30 -11.58
N GLU A 32 -6.89 -1.48 -10.61
CA GLU A 32 -6.12 -0.28 -10.90
C GLU A 32 -4.63 -0.52 -10.62
N VAL A 33 -3.78 -0.01 -11.51
CA VAL A 33 -2.33 0.07 -11.32
C VAL A 33 -1.89 1.52 -11.43
N VAL A 34 -0.97 1.96 -10.56
CA VAL A 34 -0.46 3.34 -10.57
C VAL A 34 1.03 3.36 -10.88
N LEU A 35 1.41 4.12 -11.91
CA LEU A 35 2.78 4.48 -12.20
C LEU A 35 3.11 5.81 -11.53
N LEU A 36 4.13 5.81 -10.68
CA LEU A 36 4.68 6.98 -10.00
C LEU A 36 6.06 7.29 -10.57
N ARG A 37 6.22 8.47 -11.19
CA ARG A 37 7.48 8.97 -11.72
C ARG A 37 8.10 9.97 -10.74
N TYR A 38 9.33 9.72 -10.35
CA TYR A 38 10.19 10.61 -9.58
C TYR A 38 11.45 10.91 -10.40
N ARG A 39 12.23 11.93 -10.02
CA ARG A 39 13.48 12.32 -10.70
C ARG A 39 14.36 11.13 -11.11
N GLN A 40 14.61 10.22 -10.18
CA GLN A 40 15.50 9.06 -10.38
C GLN A 40 14.81 7.70 -10.28
N ARG A 41 13.50 7.67 -10.00
CA ARG A 41 12.76 6.43 -9.67
C ARG A 41 11.44 6.38 -10.40
N ARG A 42 11.07 5.21 -10.91
CA ARG A 42 9.73 4.89 -11.42
C ARG A 42 9.19 3.70 -10.64
N SER A 43 8.03 3.86 -10.02
CA SER A 43 7.44 2.85 -9.14
C SER A 43 6.08 2.42 -9.67
N ALA A 44 5.84 1.12 -9.74
CA ALA A 44 4.53 0.56 -10.03
C ALA A 44 3.85 0.18 -8.71
N CYS A 45 2.68 0.76 -8.45
CA CYS A 45 1.80 0.37 -7.35
C CYS A 45 0.77 -0.62 -7.89
N VAL A 46 0.93 -1.89 -7.53
CA VAL A 46 0.13 -2.99 -8.08
C VAL A 46 -0.87 -3.52 -7.07
N SER A 47 -1.98 -4.01 -7.60
CA SER A 47 -3.06 -4.66 -6.87
C SER A 47 -2.77 -6.16 -6.69
N THR A 48 -3.31 -6.73 -5.62
CA THR A 48 -3.17 -8.15 -5.24
C THR A 48 -4.52 -8.86 -5.10
N GLN A 49 -5.62 -8.12 -5.01
CA GLN A 49 -6.98 -8.64 -4.97
C GLN A 49 -7.89 -7.72 -5.81
N VAL A 50 -9.05 -8.23 -6.22
CA VAL A 50 -10.17 -7.43 -6.70
C VAL A 50 -10.98 -7.03 -5.47
N GLY A 51 -10.94 -5.74 -5.12
CA GLY A 51 -11.41 -5.26 -3.81
C GLY A 51 -10.47 -5.62 -2.64
N CYS A 52 -10.96 -5.53 -1.41
CA CYS A 52 -10.21 -5.90 -0.19
C CYS A 52 -11.16 -6.19 0.99
N ALA A 53 -10.95 -7.32 1.68
CA ALA A 53 -11.78 -7.73 2.81
C ALA A 53 -11.44 -7.03 4.14
N CYS A 54 -10.34 -6.27 4.20
CA CYS A 54 -9.85 -5.69 5.46
C CYS A 54 -10.70 -4.53 5.98
N GLY A 55 -11.54 -3.91 5.13
CA GLY A 55 -12.53 -2.91 5.55
C GLY A 55 -11.95 -1.63 6.19
N CYS A 56 -10.73 -1.23 5.87
CA CYS A 56 -10.14 0.00 6.42
C CYS A 56 -11.04 1.21 6.07
N SER A 57 -11.49 1.95 7.08
CA SER A 57 -12.59 2.92 6.94
C SER A 57 -12.27 4.05 5.95
N PHE A 58 -11.00 4.46 5.90
CA PHE A 58 -10.49 5.53 5.05
C PHE A 58 -10.03 5.07 3.66
N CYS A 59 -10.23 3.78 3.32
CA CYS A 59 -9.77 3.18 2.07
C CYS A 59 -10.96 2.86 1.16
N ALA A 60 -10.99 3.47 -0.03
CA ALA A 60 -12.02 3.23 -1.04
C ALA A 60 -12.05 1.76 -1.51
N THR A 61 -10.92 1.06 -1.53
CA THR A 61 -10.87 -0.38 -1.84
C THR A 61 -11.55 -1.21 -0.75
N GLY A 62 -11.35 -0.87 0.53
CA GLY A 62 -12.02 -1.56 1.64
C GLY A 62 -13.53 -1.29 1.65
N GLN A 63 -13.96 -0.11 1.20
CA GLN A 63 -15.36 0.27 1.03
C GLN A 63 -16.04 -0.49 -0.12
N ALA A 64 -15.30 -0.89 -1.16
CA ALA A 64 -15.80 -1.61 -2.31
C ALA A 64 -16.09 -3.10 -2.05
N GLY A 65 -15.69 -3.63 -0.88
CA GLY A 65 -15.81 -5.05 -0.55
C GLY A 65 -14.71 -5.91 -1.19
N PHE A 66 -14.85 -7.23 -1.09
CA PHE A 66 -13.92 -8.21 -1.64
C PHE A 66 -14.64 -9.10 -2.66
N VAL A 67 -13.99 -9.34 -3.79
CA VAL A 67 -14.50 -10.25 -4.84
C VAL A 67 -13.67 -11.52 -4.86
N ARG A 68 -12.37 -11.39 -5.17
CA ARG A 68 -11.44 -12.54 -5.22
C ARG A 68 -9.98 -12.12 -5.13
N ASP A 69 -9.14 -13.11 -4.91
CA ASP A 69 -7.69 -12.99 -5.05
C ASP A 69 -7.27 -12.91 -6.52
N LEU A 70 -6.18 -12.18 -6.77
CA LEU A 70 -5.48 -12.26 -8.05
C LEU A 70 -4.53 -13.45 -8.09
N SER A 71 -4.47 -14.11 -9.23
CA SER A 71 -3.40 -15.04 -9.55
C SER A 71 -2.05 -14.32 -9.66
N SER A 72 -0.97 -15.08 -9.49
CA SER A 72 0.38 -14.52 -9.64
C SER A 72 0.66 -13.93 -11.03
N SER A 73 0.03 -14.45 -12.09
CA SER A 73 0.16 -13.93 -13.45
C SER A 73 -0.56 -12.60 -13.63
N GLU A 74 -1.74 -12.41 -13.01
CA GLU A 74 -2.44 -11.12 -13.03
C GLU A 74 -1.65 -10.02 -12.27
N ILE A 75 -0.99 -10.38 -11.16
CA ILE A 75 -0.12 -9.44 -10.42
C ILE A 75 1.10 -9.06 -11.28
N VAL A 76 1.78 -10.05 -11.88
CA VAL A 76 2.94 -9.79 -12.76
C VAL A 76 2.52 -9.05 -14.03
N GLY A 77 1.33 -9.34 -14.57
CA GLY A 77 0.77 -8.70 -15.76
C GLY A 77 0.63 -7.19 -15.61
N GLN A 78 0.24 -6.70 -14.43
CA GLN A 78 0.22 -5.26 -14.11
C GLN A 78 1.63 -4.64 -14.20
N VAL A 79 2.65 -5.34 -13.70
CA VAL A 79 4.04 -4.87 -13.77
C VAL A 79 4.55 -4.84 -15.21
N LEU A 80 4.26 -5.89 -15.98
CA LEU A 80 4.63 -5.97 -17.40
C LEU A 80 3.95 -4.88 -18.23
N HIS A 81 2.67 -4.59 -17.95
CA HIS A 81 1.95 -3.47 -18.56
C HIS A 81 2.68 -2.14 -18.31
N VAL A 82 3.01 -1.82 -17.06
CA VAL A 82 3.75 -0.59 -16.73
C VAL A 82 5.16 -0.56 -17.35
N GLN A 83 5.88 -1.68 -17.32
CA GLN A 83 7.22 -1.80 -17.90
C GLN A 83 7.20 -1.58 -19.41
N ARG A 84 6.21 -2.13 -20.14
CA ARG A 84 6.06 -1.94 -21.58
C ARG A 84 5.83 -0.46 -21.93
N GLU A 85 4.99 0.23 -21.17
CA GLU A 85 4.73 1.65 -21.35
C GLU A 85 5.99 2.50 -21.10
N LEU A 86 6.73 2.23 -20.03
CA LEU A 86 7.99 2.94 -19.76
C LEU A 86 9.05 2.65 -20.82
N ALA A 87 9.11 1.42 -21.34
CA ALA A 87 10.05 1.07 -22.40
C ALA A 87 9.80 1.87 -23.68
N ALA A 88 8.54 2.14 -24.03
CA ALA A 88 8.18 3.02 -25.14
C ALA A 88 8.64 4.47 -24.93
N GLU A 89 8.81 4.91 -23.67
CA GLU A 89 9.38 6.22 -23.30
C GLU A 89 10.93 6.18 -23.22
N GLY A 90 11.58 5.07 -23.54
CA GLY A 90 13.03 4.89 -23.35
C GLY A 90 13.43 4.89 -21.86
N ARG A 91 12.55 4.41 -20.99
CA ARG A 91 12.72 4.33 -19.53
C ARG A 91 12.52 2.89 -19.04
N SER A 92 12.90 2.62 -17.81
CA SER A 92 12.68 1.33 -17.15
C SER A 92 12.00 1.50 -15.79
N LEU A 93 11.24 0.48 -15.41
CA LEU A 93 10.67 0.40 -14.08
C LEU A 93 11.78 0.11 -13.08
N SER A 94 11.82 0.87 -11.98
CA SER A 94 12.84 0.67 -10.95
C SER A 94 12.31 0.01 -9.69
N ASN A 95 11.04 0.20 -9.35
CA ASN A 95 10.45 -0.23 -8.09
C ASN A 95 9.05 -0.80 -8.29
N VAL A 96 8.67 -1.74 -7.43
CA VAL A 96 7.32 -2.28 -7.36
C VAL A 96 6.86 -2.24 -5.91
N VAL A 97 5.65 -1.75 -5.67
CA VAL A 97 5.02 -1.76 -4.36
C VAL A 97 3.67 -2.46 -4.44
N LEU A 98 3.44 -3.43 -3.57
CA LEU A 98 2.15 -4.12 -3.42
C LEU A 98 1.32 -3.29 -2.43
N MET A 99 0.87 -2.13 -2.91
CA MET A 99 0.12 -1.11 -2.15
C MET A 99 -1.11 -0.61 -2.94
N GLY A 100 -1.50 -1.33 -3.99
CA GLY A 100 -2.70 -1.07 -4.76
C GLY A 100 -3.93 -1.61 -4.03
N MET A 101 -4.78 -2.33 -4.76
CA MET A 101 -5.99 -2.94 -4.22
C MET A 101 -5.67 -4.28 -3.55
N GLY A 102 -6.29 -4.56 -2.40
CA GLY A 102 -6.14 -5.82 -1.67
C GLY A 102 -5.10 -5.83 -0.54
N GLU A 103 -5.13 -6.91 0.24
CA GLU A 103 -4.15 -7.24 1.28
C GLU A 103 -3.25 -8.39 0.82
N PRO A 104 -1.97 -8.13 0.51
CA PRO A 104 -1.06 -9.13 -0.03
C PRO A 104 -0.88 -10.38 0.85
N LEU A 105 -0.94 -10.25 2.18
CA LEU A 105 -0.76 -11.39 3.07
C LEU A 105 -2.02 -12.27 3.21
N LEU A 106 -3.19 -11.79 2.79
CA LEU A 106 -4.38 -12.62 2.64
C LEU A 106 -4.34 -13.39 1.30
N ASN A 107 -3.70 -12.83 0.26
CA ASN A 107 -3.39 -13.54 -0.98
C ASN A 107 -1.93 -14.05 -1.02
N TYR A 108 -1.48 -14.68 0.07
CA TYR A 108 -0.07 -14.96 0.30
C TYR A 108 0.59 -15.74 -0.84
N THR A 109 -0.02 -16.85 -1.26
CA THR A 109 0.56 -17.78 -2.25
C THR A 109 0.79 -17.10 -3.59
N SER A 110 -0.21 -16.39 -4.12
CA SER A 110 -0.08 -15.71 -5.42
C SER A 110 0.82 -14.47 -5.31
N ALA A 111 0.72 -13.70 -4.23
CA ALA A 111 1.55 -12.52 -4.02
C ALA A 111 3.04 -12.88 -3.94
N LEU A 112 3.42 -13.90 -3.15
CA LEU A 112 4.82 -14.34 -3.08
C LEU A 112 5.30 -15.01 -4.37
N ALA A 113 4.45 -15.79 -5.06
CA ALA A 113 4.80 -16.33 -6.36
C ALA A 113 5.04 -15.22 -7.40
N ALA A 114 4.30 -14.11 -7.34
CA ALA A 114 4.56 -12.93 -8.16
C ALA A 114 5.88 -12.26 -7.77
N VAL A 115 6.11 -11.99 -6.48
CA VAL A 115 7.36 -11.40 -5.98
C VAL A 115 8.59 -12.21 -6.42
N ARG A 116 8.56 -13.54 -6.28
CA ARG A 116 9.67 -14.41 -6.72
C ARG A 116 9.94 -14.28 -8.22
N ARG A 117 8.90 -14.21 -9.06
CA ARG A 117 9.06 -13.98 -10.50
C ARG A 117 9.63 -12.59 -10.81
N LEU A 118 9.18 -11.56 -10.11
CA LEU A 118 9.67 -10.20 -10.31
C LEU A 118 11.17 -10.06 -10.02
N VAL A 119 11.69 -10.82 -9.06
CA VAL A 119 13.09 -10.74 -8.63
C VAL A 119 13.99 -11.84 -9.21
N ASP A 120 13.44 -12.84 -9.91
CA ASP A 120 14.22 -13.89 -10.57
C ASP A 120 15.08 -13.24 -11.68
N PRO A 121 16.42 -13.41 -11.67
CA PRO A 121 17.31 -12.90 -12.70
C PRO A 121 17.00 -13.40 -14.12
N ARG A 122 16.30 -14.53 -14.26
CA ARG A 122 15.85 -15.08 -15.55
C ARG A 122 14.51 -14.51 -16.02
N SER A 123 13.89 -13.64 -15.22
CA SER A 123 12.64 -12.96 -15.53
C SER A 123 12.86 -11.44 -15.53
N LEU A 124 12.16 -10.66 -14.70
CA LEU A 124 12.36 -9.19 -14.66
C LEU A 124 13.64 -8.77 -13.92
N GLY A 125 14.24 -9.65 -13.11
CA GLY A 125 15.51 -9.37 -12.41
C GLY A 125 15.49 -8.13 -11.52
N LEU A 126 14.34 -7.75 -10.96
CA LEU A 126 14.25 -6.58 -10.09
C LEU A 126 15.07 -6.80 -8.82
N VAL A 127 15.86 -5.79 -8.45
CA VAL A 127 16.61 -5.81 -7.19
C VAL A 127 15.61 -5.94 -6.03
N GLN A 128 15.73 -6.99 -5.22
CA GLN A 128 14.74 -7.32 -4.18
C GLN A 128 14.39 -6.14 -3.26
N ARG A 129 15.39 -5.34 -2.83
CA ARG A 129 15.18 -4.14 -1.99
C ARG A 129 14.31 -3.05 -2.62
N ARG A 130 14.00 -3.15 -3.92
CA ARG A 130 13.13 -2.24 -4.67
C ARG A 130 11.71 -2.78 -4.83
N VAL A 131 11.45 -3.99 -4.34
CA VAL A 131 10.10 -4.55 -4.19
C VAL A 131 9.68 -4.39 -2.73
N THR A 132 8.49 -3.82 -2.49
CA THR A 132 7.95 -3.65 -1.14
C THR A 132 6.56 -4.27 -1.06
N LEU A 133 6.35 -5.11 -0.05
CA LEU A 133 5.04 -5.62 0.32
C LEU A 133 4.49 -4.80 1.48
N SER A 134 3.26 -4.32 1.37
CA SER A 134 2.55 -3.66 2.47
C SER A 134 1.49 -4.58 3.04
N THR A 135 1.26 -4.51 4.36
CA THR A 135 0.20 -5.26 5.02
C THR A 135 -0.50 -4.44 6.09
N VAL A 136 -1.79 -4.67 6.32
CA VAL A 136 -2.56 -4.16 7.46
C VAL A 136 -2.24 -4.86 8.78
N GLY A 137 -1.28 -5.78 8.79
CA GLY A 137 -0.81 -6.43 10.02
C GLY A 137 -1.34 -7.84 10.24
N ILE A 138 -1.34 -8.67 9.19
CA ILE A 138 -1.65 -10.10 9.31
C ILE A 138 -0.48 -10.81 10.02
N GLY A 139 -0.50 -10.87 11.35
CA GLY A 139 0.59 -11.38 12.19
C GLY A 139 1.20 -12.72 11.72
N PRO A 140 0.38 -13.78 11.53
CA PRO A 140 0.87 -15.06 11.01
C PRO A 140 1.50 -14.97 9.61
N GLY A 141 1.00 -14.06 8.77
CA GLY A 141 1.57 -13.80 7.44
C GLY A 141 2.94 -13.11 7.52
N ILE A 142 3.13 -12.21 8.48
CA ILE A 142 4.43 -11.56 8.74
C ILE A 142 5.45 -12.59 9.23
N ASP A 143 5.05 -13.49 10.14
CA ASP A 143 5.90 -14.57 10.61
C ASP A 143 6.32 -15.49 9.46
N ARG A 144 5.36 -15.95 8.64
CA ARG A 144 5.64 -16.77 7.47
C ARG A 144 6.57 -16.05 6.49
N LEU A 145 6.36 -14.75 6.22
CA LEU A 145 7.23 -13.95 5.35
C LEU A 145 8.67 -13.88 5.86
N SER A 146 8.88 -13.87 7.18
CA SER A 146 10.23 -13.84 7.77
C SER A 146 11.07 -15.10 7.47
N GLU A 147 10.41 -16.19 7.06
CA GLU A 147 11.03 -17.49 6.78
C GLU A 147 11.39 -17.67 5.30
N GLU A 148 10.90 -16.77 4.44
CA GLU A 148 11.06 -16.88 2.99
C GLU A 148 12.48 -16.57 2.47
N GLY A 149 13.36 -16.04 3.31
CA GLY A 149 14.72 -15.65 2.92
C GLY A 149 14.76 -14.50 1.89
N LEU A 150 13.65 -13.80 1.67
CA LEU A 150 13.54 -12.71 0.71
C LEU A 150 14.07 -11.38 1.28
N GLY A 151 14.88 -10.68 0.49
CA GLY A 151 15.40 -9.34 0.76
C GLY A 151 14.47 -8.20 0.33
N ILE A 152 13.15 -8.42 0.30
CA ILE A 152 12.17 -7.37 -0.03
C ILE A 152 11.96 -6.39 1.13
N GLY A 153 11.32 -5.25 0.86
CA GLY A 153 10.84 -4.33 1.88
C GLY A 153 9.51 -4.78 2.47
N LEU A 154 9.31 -4.55 3.77
CA LEU A 154 8.04 -4.72 4.45
C LEU A 154 7.54 -3.36 4.95
N ALA A 155 6.29 -3.04 4.61
CA ALA A 155 5.55 -1.90 5.15
C ALA A 155 4.34 -2.38 5.96
N ILE A 156 4.08 -1.74 7.09
CA ILE A 156 2.90 -1.99 7.93
C ILE A 156 1.99 -0.77 7.86
N SER A 157 0.78 -0.97 7.35
CA SER A 157 -0.33 -0.01 7.39
C SER A 157 -0.91 0.06 8.81
N LEU A 158 -0.22 0.80 9.69
CA LEU A 158 -0.51 0.81 11.13
C LEU A 158 -1.67 1.75 11.47
N HIS A 159 -1.51 3.04 11.14
CA HIS A 159 -2.52 4.11 11.23
C HIS A 159 -3.13 4.43 12.61
N ALA A 160 -2.81 3.71 13.68
CA ALA A 160 -3.15 4.02 15.05
C ALA A 160 -2.26 3.23 16.01
N ALA A 161 -1.98 3.78 17.19
CA ALA A 161 -1.08 3.19 18.20
C ALA A 161 -1.83 2.68 19.44
N THR A 162 -3.15 2.84 19.48
CA THR A 162 -4.05 2.24 20.49
C THR A 162 -5.13 1.41 19.80
N ASP A 163 -5.50 0.28 20.42
CA ASP A 163 -6.44 -0.67 19.81
C ASP A 163 -7.83 -0.07 19.58
N ASP A 164 -8.29 0.82 20.47
CA ASP A 164 -9.60 1.46 20.33
C ASP A 164 -9.71 2.28 19.04
N VAL A 165 -8.68 3.08 18.72
CA VAL A 165 -8.63 3.88 17.48
C VAL A 165 -8.42 2.94 16.30
N ARG A 166 -7.54 1.95 16.45
CA ARG A 166 -7.19 1.05 15.36
C ARG A 166 -8.34 0.14 14.95
N ASP A 167 -9.17 -0.33 15.88
CA ASP A 167 -10.37 -1.11 15.60
C ASP A 167 -11.38 -0.34 14.74
N ARG A 168 -11.42 0.99 14.88
CA ARG A 168 -12.29 1.86 14.08
C ARG A 168 -11.72 2.10 12.68
N LEU A 169 -10.41 2.30 12.56
CA LEU A 169 -9.75 2.65 11.30
C LEU A 169 -9.37 1.43 10.44
N VAL A 170 -8.91 0.35 11.08
CA VAL A 170 -8.35 -0.86 10.49
C VAL A 170 -8.96 -2.08 11.21
N PRO A 171 -10.20 -2.49 10.85
CA PRO A 171 -10.98 -3.51 11.57
C PRO A 171 -10.29 -4.85 11.83
N VAL A 172 -9.30 -5.22 11.00
CA VAL A 172 -8.45 -6.40 11.20
C VAL A 172 -7.76 -6.41 12.57
N ASN A 173 -7.58 -5.25 13.20
CA ASN A 173 -7.02 -5.14 14.55
C ASN A 173 -7.78 -5.96 15.61
N ARG A 174 -9.10 -6.12 15.48
CA ARG A 174 -9.88 -6.97 16.41
C ARG A 174 -9.45 -8.44 16.38
N ARG A 175 -8.91 -8.89 15.25
CA ARG A 175 -8.39 -10.25 15.08
C ARG A 175 -6.89 -10.33 15.37
N TYR A 176 -6.13 -9.31 15.01
CA TYR A 176 -4.70 -9.19 15.28
C TYR A 176 -4.42 -7.86 15.98
N PRO A 177 -4.61 -7.80 17.31
CA PRO A 177 -4.40 -6.58 18.09
C PRO A 177 -2.95 -6.08 18.00
N LEU A 178 -2.73 -4.85 18.45
CA LEU A 178 -1.44 -4.20 18.33
C LEU A 178 -0.31 -4.99 18.99
N ASP A 179 -0.53 -5.58 20.16
CA ASP A 179 0.52 -6.33 20.86
C ASP A 179 0.98 -7.56 20.06
N ASP A 180 0.06 -8.28 19.44
CA ASP A 180 0.35 -9.42 18.56
C ASP A 180 1.07 -8.98 17.29
N LEU A 181 0.59 -7.88 16.68
CA LEU A 181 1.23 -7.28 15.51
C LEU A 181 2.68 -6.90 15.81
N PHE A 182 2.93 -6.17 16.89
CA PHE A 182 4.28 -5.76 17.28
C PHE A 182 5.15 -6.94 17.70
N ALA A 183 4.57 -8.01 18.26
CA ALA A 183 5.30 -9.26 18.49
C ALA A 183 5.75 -9.92 17.17
N ALA A 184 4.89 -9.97 16.15
CA ALA A 184 5.24 -10.46 14.82
C ALA A 184 6.30 -9.58 14.14
N VAL A 185 6.18 -8.24 14.25
CA VAL A 185 7.19 -7.31 13.73
C VAL A 185 8.54 -7.53 14.41
N ARG A 186 8.58 -7.70 15.74
CA ARG A 186 9.81 -8.01 16.49
C ARG A 186 10.47 -9.30 15.99
N ARG A 187 9.68 -10.37 15.81
CA ARG A 187 10.20 -11.64 15.26
C ARG A 187 10.74 -11.46 13.85
N TYR A 188 10.01 -10.75 12.98
CA TYR A 188 10.44 -10.44 11.62
C TYR A 188 11.75 -9.66 11.59
N THR A 189 11.88 -8.58 12.37
CA THR A 189 13.09 -7.75 12.40
C THR A 189 14.29 -8.51 12.99
N ASN A 190 14.06 -9.33 14.01
CA ASN A 190 15.13 -10.14 14.63
C ASN A 190 15.66 -11.21 13.67
N ARG A 191 14.78 -11.87 12.91
CA ARG A 191 15.16 -12.93 11.97
C ARG A 191 15.80 -12.36 10.70
N THR A 192 15.19 -11.35 10.11
CA THR A 192 15.62 -10.82 8.80
C THR A 192 16.69 -9.74 8.91
N ARG A 193 16.84 -9.11 10.08
CA ARG A 193 17.67 -7.92 10.32
C ARG A 193 17.31 -6.73 9.42
N ARG A 194 16.11 -6.73 8.83
CA ARG A 194 15.63 -5.69 7.92
C ARG A 194 14.81 -4.66 8.68
N ARG A 195 14.93 -3.41 8.26
CA ARG A 195 14.08 -2.31 8.74
C ARG A 195 12.66 -2.46 8.18
N VAL A 196 11.65 -2.19 9.02
CA VAL A 196 10.23 -2.17 8.64
C VAL A 196 9.76 -0.73 8.45
N MET A 197 9.00 -0.46 7.40
CA MET A 197 8.34 0.84 7.21
C MET A 197 6.99 0.82 7.93
N VAL A 198 6.69 1.87 8.68
CA VAL A 198 5.40 2.04 9.36
C VAL A 198 4.66 3.15 8.66
N GLU A 199 3.58 2.81 7.97
CA GLU A 199 2.74 3.79 7.27
C GLU A 199 1.70 4.34 8.25
N TRP A 200 1.63 5.68 8.33
CA TRP A 200 0.70 6.39 9.20
C TRP A 200 -0.02 7.47 8.41
N VAL A 201 -1.36 7.44 8.41
CA VAL A 201 -2.17 8.45 7.74
C VAL A 201 -2.61 9.45 8.80
N MET A 202 -2.40 10.74 8.54
CA MET A 202 -2.70 11.83 9.47
C MET A 202 -4.14 12.28 9.27
N ILE A 203 -5.01 11.92 10.22
CA ILE A 203 -6.45 12.18 10.21
C ILE A 203 -6.79 13.11 11.38
N GLU A 204 -7.32 14.28 11.05
CA GLU A 204 -7.65 15.35 11.98
C GLU A 204 -8.58 14.89 13.09
N GLY A 205 -8.13 15.02 14.35
CA GLY A 205 -8.94 14.74 15.53
C GLY A 205 -9.18 13.25 15.79
N VAL A 206 -8.55 12.36 15.02
CA VAL A 206 -8.74 10.90 15.16
C VAL A 206 -7.45 10.24 15.62
N ASN A 207 -6.34 10.47 14.92
CA ASN A 207 -5.08 9.79 15.17
C ASN A 207 -3.84 10.70 15.08
N ASP A 208 -4.02 12.01 15.09
CA ASP A 208 -2.95 13.00 14.92
C ASP A 208 -2.58 13.75 16.20
N GLY A 209 -3.15 13.34 17.34
CA GLY A 209 -2.85 13.90 18.66
C GLY A 209 -1.55 13.38 19.27
N VAL A 210 -1.02 14.14 20.24
CA VAL A 210 0.23 13.81 20.97
C VAL A 210 0.19 12.42 21.61
N ALA A 211 -0.93 12.05 22.24
CA ALA A 211 -1.07 10.74 22.89
C ALA A 211 -0.86 9.57 21.91
N GLN A 212 -1.29 9.70 20.66
CA GLN A 212 -1.04 8.69 19.63
C GLN A 212 0.43 8.65 19.20
N ALA A 213 1.08 9.82 19.10
CA ALA A 213 2.50 9.90 18.77
C ALA A 213 3.37 9.29 19.88
N GLU A 214 3.05 9.54 21.15
CA GLU A 214 3.75 8.97 22.30
C GLU A 214 3.55 7.45 22.40
N ALA A 215 2.31 6.99 22.23
CA ALA A 215 2.00 5.55 22.17
C ALA A 215 2.73 4.87 20.99
N LEU A 216 2.80 5.53 19.83
CA LEU A 216 3.55 5.04 18.69
C LEU A 216 5.04 4.93 19.02
N ALA A 217 5.63 5.99 19.56
CA ALA A 217 7.04 6.01 19.95
C ALA A 217 7.38 4.90 20.95
N ALA A 218 6.54 4.68 21.97
CA ALA A 218 6.72 3.62 22.95
C ALA A 218 6.73 2.23 22.29
N ARG A 219 5.80 1.96 21.36
CA ARG A 219 5.70 0.68 20.64
C ARG A 219 6.85 0.44 19.66
N LEU A 220 7.43 1.50 19.11
CA LEU A 220 8.54 1.43 18.14
C LEU A 220 9.92 1.45 18.79
N SER A 221 10.03 1.77 20.07
CA SER A 221 11.30 1.85 20.79
C SER A 221 12.12 0.57 20.63
N GLY A 222 13.38 0.72 20.22
CA GLY A 222 14.32 -0.39 20.00
C GLY A 222 14.09 -1.22 18.72
N LEU A 223 13.07 -0.91 17.92
CA LEU A 223 12.84 -1.60 16.64
C LEU A 223 13.54 -0.90 15.48
N PRO A 224 14.13 -1.64 14.52
CA PRO A 224 14.61 -1.04 13.29
C PRO A 224 13.41 -0.69 12.42
N VAL A 225 12.91 0.53 12.57
CA VAL A 225 11.73 1.04 11.84
C VAL A 225 11.98 2.39 11.20
N HIS A 226 11.11 2.77 10.28
CA HIS A 226 11.00 4.13 9.74
C HIS A 226 9.53 4.49 9.55
N VAL A 227 9.08 5.62 10.09
CA VAL A 227 7.69 6.05 10.01
C VAL A 227 7.46 6.92 8.77
N ASN A 228 6.56 6.49 7.90
CA ASN A 228 6.09 7.27 6.76
C ASN A 228 4.76 7.94 7.12
N LEU A 229 4.81 9.23 7.44
CA LEU A 229 3.63 10.05 7.65
C LEU A 229 3.01 10.42 6.30
N MET A 230 1.68 10.31 6.19
CA MET A 230 0.95 10.58 4.96
C MET A 230 -0.24 11.49 5.24
N ARG A 231 -0.51 12.46 4.37
CA ARG A 231 -1.78 13.19 4.40
C ARG A 231 -2.91 12.27 3.95
N LEU A 232 -4.05 12.34 4.65
CA LEU A 232 -5.27 11.68 4.21
C LEU A 232 -5.66 12.16 2.79
N ASN A 233 -5.95 11.20 1.91
CA ASN A 233 -6.60 11.50 0.64
C ASN A 233 -8.11 11.33 0.80
N PRO A 234 -8.94 12.21 0.21
CA PRO A 234 -10.39 12.08 0.30
C PRO A 234 -10.85 10.80 -0.40
N THR A 235 -11.79 10.11 0.22
CA THR A 235 -12.50 8.94 -0.34
C THR A 235 -14.01 9.13 -0.13
N PRO A 236 -14.88 8.58 -1.00
CA PRO A 236 -16.32 8.81 -0.89
C PRO A 236 -16.94 8.32 0.43
N GLY A 237 -16.48 7.19 0.97
CA GLY A 237 -17.05 6.58 2.16
C GLY A 237 -16.42 7.00 3.49
N TYR A 238 -15.57 8.03 3.50
CA TYR A 238 -14.91 8.49 4.73
C TYR A 238 -14.91 10.02 4.86
N ALA A 239 -15.59 10.52 5.89
CA ALA A 239 -15.77 11.95 6.14
C ALA A 239 -14.59 12.62 6.88
N GLY A 240 -13.55 11.87 7.26
CA GLY A 240 -12.40 12.41 7.96
C GLY A 240 -11.64 13.46 7.12
N ARG A 241 -10.98 14.39 7.81
CA ARG A 241 -10.19 15.46 7.18
C ARG A 241 -8.69 15.21 7.35
N PRO A 242 -7.85 15.64 6.38
CA PRO A 242 -6.40 15.57 6.56
C PRO A 242 -5.97 16.52 7.69
N SER A 243 -5.05 16.06 8.54
CA SER A 243 -4.49 16.89 9.61
C SER A 243 -3.88 18.20 9.10
N SER A 244 -3.98 19.23 9.94
CA SER A 244 -3.36 20.53 9.68
C SER A 244 -1.82 20.41 9.68
N PRO A 245 -1.09 21.31 8.97
CA PRO A 245 0.37 21.34 9.04
C PRO A 245 0.90 21.41 10.48
N ALA A 246 0.29 22.25 11.33
CA ALA A 246 0.68 22.39 12.73
C ALA A 246 0.52 21.09 13.54
N ALA A 247 -0.57 20.35 13.34
CA ALA A 247 -0.77 19.05 14.00
C ALA A 247 0.29 18.03 13.55
N ILE A 248 0.64 18.02 12.26
CA ILE A 248 1.69 17.15 11.72
C ILE A 248 3.05 17.51 12.31
N GLU A 249 3.38 18.80 12.44
CA GLU A 249 4.62 19.28 13.07
C GLU A 249 4.71 18.87 14.55
N VAL A 250 3.62 18.99 15.30
CA VAL A 250 3.55 18.53 16.69
C VAL A 250 3.75 17.02 16.80
N PHE A 251 3.10 16.23 15.94
CA PHE A 251 3.25 14.78 15.91
C PHE A 251 4.70 14.38 15.56
N ALA A 252 5.28 15.01 14.54
CA ALA A 252 6.68 14.81 14.13
C ALA A 252 7.66 15.15 15.25
N ALA A 253 7.44 16.26 15.97
CA ALA A 253 8.30 16.67 17.08
C ALA A 253 8.32 15.65 18.24
N VAL A 254 7.22 14.91 18.47
CA VAL A 254 7.20 13.81 19.43
C VAL A 254 8.09 12.65 18.95
N LEU A 255 7.98 12.28 17.66
CA LEU A 255 8.83 11.24 17.08
C LEU A 255 10.32 11.62 17.11
N ASP A 256 10.64 12.88 16.83
CA ASP A 256 12.01 13.40 16.91
C ASP A 256 12.58 13.29 18.32
N ARG A 257 11.83 13.72 19.33
CA ARG A 257 12.26 13.61 20.75
C ARG A 257 12.47 12.16 21.17
N ALA A 258 11.71 11.23 20.61
CA ALA A 258 11.85 9.80 20.84
C ALA A 258 12.94 9.13 19.97
N GLY A 259 13.60 9.86 19.08
CA GLY A 259 14.62 9.33 18.18
C GLY A 259 14.08 8.37 17.12
N ILE A 260 12.79 8.48 16.76
CA ILE A 260 12.14 7.60 15.78
C ILE A 260 12.30 8.21 14.37
N PRO A 261 13.01 7.54 13.44
CA PRO A 261 13.19 8.04 12.08
C PRO A 261 11.84 8.16 11.38
N HIS A 262 11.57 9.30 10.78
CA HIS A 262 10.32 9.53 10.08
C HIS A 262 10.47 10.43 8.85
N THR A 263 9.53 10.35 7.93
CA THR A 263 9.43 11.24 6.77
C THR A 263 7.99 11.53 6.42
N MET A 264 7.72 12.77 6.04
CA MET A 264 6.45 13.15 5.42
C MET A 264 6.45 12.76 3.94
N ARG A 265 5.56 11.84 3.54
CA ARG A 265 5.46 11.36 2.17
C ARG A 265 4.84 12.43 1.27
N GLN A 266 5.48 12.70 0.14
CA GLN A 266 4.94 13.61 -0.88
C GLN A 266 3.60 13.09 -1.40
N ARG A 267 2.58 13.96 -1.44
CA ARG A 267 1.27 13.63 -2.01
C ARG A 267 1.42 13.46 -3.52
N ARG A 268 0.90 12.34 -4.05
CA ARG A 268 0.95 11.99 -5.47
C ARG A 268 -0.41 11.48 -5.92
N GLY A 269 -0.82 11.83 -7.14
CA GLY A 269 -2.02 11.29 -7.79
C GLY A 269 -3.37 11.59 -7.14
N ALA A 270 -3.44 12.42 -6.10
CA ALA A 270 -4.68 12.60 -5.35
C ALA A 270 -5.81 13.25 -6.16
N GLY A 271 -5.46 14.15 -7.10
CA GLY A 271 -6.42 14.81 -7.99
C GLY A 271 -6.98 13.91 -9.09
N ILE A 272 -6.36 12.74 -9.34
CA ILE A 272 -6.81 11.73 -10.31
C ILE A 272 -7.24 10.42 -9.63
N GLU A 273 -7.56 10.50 -8.32
CA GLU A 273 -7.96 9.35 -7.50
C GLU A 273 -6.97 8.17 -7.56
N ALA A 274 -5.67 8.49 -7.58
CA ALA A 274 -4.55 7.54 -7.63
C ALA A 274 -3.65 7.62 -6.38
N GLY A 275 -4.04 8.41 -5.38
CA GLY A 275 -3.38 8.43 -4.09
C GLY A 275 -3.64 7.15 -3.29
N CYS A 276 -2.80 6.86 -2.31
CA CYS A 276 -3.01 5.73 -1.39
C CYS A 276 -4.42 5.79 -0.78
N GLY A 277 -5.14 4.66 -0.87
CA GLY A 277 -6.50 4.52 -0.38
C GLY A 277 -7.62 4.96 -1.34
N GLN A 278 -7.33 5.51 -2.52
CA GLN A 278 -8.39 6.02 -3.43
C GLN A 278 -8.84 5.06 -4.52
N LEU A 279 -8.17 3.92 -4.68
CA LEU A 279 -8.45 2.95 -5.74
C LEU A 279 -9.78 2.23 -5.50
N ARG A 280 -10.67 2.19 -6.50
CA ARG A 280 -12.07 1.77 -6.30
C ARG A 280 -12.83 1.20 -7.51
N HIS A 281 -12.16 0.63 -8.51
CA HIS A 281 -12.79 0.06 -9.73
C HIS A 281 -13.87 0.99 -10.33
N ARG A 282 -13.48 1.99 -11.13
CA ARG A 282 -14.46 2.76 -11.93
C ARG A 282 -14.11 2.68 -13.41
N ALA A 283 -14.73 1.77 -14.14
CA ALA A 283 -15.22 2.14 -15.46
C ALA A 283 -16.46 3.01 -15.23
N SER A 284 -16.59 4.13 -15.94
CA SER A 284 -17.76 4.99 -15.79
C SER A 284 -19.04 4.14 -15.83
N SER A 285 -19.87 4.28 -14.82
CA SER A 285 -21.30 4.02 -14.97
C SER A 285 -21.76 4.98 -16.07
N ARG A 286 -21.71 4.53 -17.33
CA ARG A 286 -22.65 5.00 -18.33
C ARG A 286 -24.01 4.73 -17.72
N GLU A 287 -24.62 5.80 -17.25
CA GLU A 287 -26.05 5.99 -17.17
C GLU A 287 -26.66 5.16 -18.30
N ARG A 288 -27.31 4.05 -17.93
CA ARG A 288 -28.24 3.40 -18.84
C ARG A 288 -29.32 4.45 -19.05
N ALA A 289 -29.20 5.21 -20.13
CA ALA A 289 -30.30 5.98 -20.66
C ALA A 289 -31.42 4.96 -20.89
N SER A 290 -32.40 4.97 -19.99
CA SER A 290 -33.66 4.30 -20.18
C SER A 290 -34.27 4.87 -21.47
N ILE A 291 -34.43 4.00 -22.46
CA ILE A 291 -35.41 4.18 -23.53
C ILE A 291 -36.77 3.77 -22.93
#